data_AF-A0A1F2X9F1-F1
#
_entry.id   AF-A0A1F2X9F1-F1
#
_cell.length_a   1.000
_cell.length_b   1.000
_cell.length_c   1.000
_cell.angle_alpha   90.00
_cell.angle_beta   90.00
_cell.angle_gamma   90.00
#
_symmetry.space_group_name_H-M   'P 1'
#
loop_
_entity.id
_entity.type
_entity.pdbx_description
1 polymer ?
#
loop_
_entity_poly.entity_id
_entity_poly.type
_entity_poly.pdbx_seq_one_letter_code
_entity_poly.pdbx_strand_id
1 'polypeptide(L)'
;MENAMPMFQEGRSRRAWRREVAEMLVDRLDREGELRFVGTRLEDRREMLRIAELMPDDVVAELYEDLAYPGMTFMELRFTREPSVYDASLRVVYSDRRRDVG
;
A
#
# COMPACT_ATOMS: atom_id res chain seq x y z
N MET A 1 2.28 -9.91 -10.43
CA MET A 1 1.50 -9.39 -11.57
C MET A 1 0.83 -8.12 -11.10
N GLU A 2 1.08 -7.00 -11.77
CA GLU A 2 0.47 -5.70 -11.43
C GLU A 2 -0.97 -5.65 -11.93
N ASN A 3 -1.90 -5.22 -11.07
CA ASN A 3 -3.32 -5.13 -11.43
C ASN A 3 -3.69 -3.67 -11.76
N ALA A 4 -4.58 -3.48 -12.74
CA ALA A 4 -5.21 -2.19 -12.95
C ALA A 4 -6.21 -1.89 -11.82
N MET A 5 -6.33 -0.61 -11.44
CA MET A 5 -7.32 -0.19 -10.46
C MET A 5 -8.75 -0.46 -10.95
N PRO A 6 -9.68 -0.89 -10.08
CA PRO A 6 -11.10 -0.88 -10.38
C PRO A 6 -11.55 0.54 -10.73
N MET A 7 -12.26 0.69 -11.85
CA MET A 7 -12.77 1.98 -12.30
C MET A 7 -14.21 2.21 -11.86
N PHE A 8 -14.55 3.46 -11.58
CA PHE A 8 -15.93 3.86 -11.26
C PHE A 8 -16.85 3.65 -12.47
N GLN A 9 -18.02 3.06 -12.23
CA GLN A 9 -19.09 2.89 -13.23
C GLN A 9 -20.21 3.92 -13.01
N GLU A 10 -20.60 4.63 -14.07
CA GLU A 10 -21.69 5.62 -14.03
C GLU A 10 -23.02 4.96 -13.63
N GLY A 11 -23.78 5.60 -12.74
CA GLY A 11 -25.08 5.12 -12.25
C GLY A 11 -25.13 4.74 -10.76
N ARG A 12 -23.99 4.61 -10.07
CA ARG A 12 -23.91 4.47 -8.60
C ARG A 12 -23.39 5.73 -7.93
N SER A 13 -23.69 5.91 -6.63
CA SER A 13 -23.00 6.92 -5.82
C SER A 13 -21.52 6.59 -5.74
N ARG A 14 -20.63 7.52 -6.11
CA ARG A 14 -19.16 7.34 -6.02
C ARG A 14 -18.71 6.93 -4.61
N ARG A 15 -19.38 7.43 -3.58
CA ARG A 15 -19.08 7.06 -2.18
C ARG A 15 -19.42 5.60 -1.89
N ALA A 16 -20.54 5.10 -2.40
CA ALA A 16 -20.93 3.70 -2.22
C ALA A 16 -19.96 2.78 -2.95
N TRP A 17 -19.64 3.11 -4.21
CA TRP A 17 -18.68 2.37 -5.01
C TRP A 17 -17.30 2.27 -4.33
N ARG A 18 -16.77 3.36 -3.77
CA ARG A 18 -15.47 3.32 -3.05
C ARG A 18 -15.47 2.38 -1.86
N ARG A 19 -16.58 2.29 -1.12
CA ARG A 19 -16.70 1.36 0.01
C ARG A 19 -16.75 -0.08 -0.46
N GLU A 20 -17.54 -0.38 -1.49
CA GLU A 20 -17.58 -1.71 -2.10
C GLU A 20 -16.19 -2.14 -2.59
N VAL A 21 -15.45 -1.22 -3.23
CA VAL A 21 -14.08 -1.48 -3.66
C VAL A 21 -13.16 -1.70 -2.47
N ALA A 22 -13.25 -0.87 -1.42
CA ALA A 22 -12.43 -1.04 -0.23
C ALA A 22 -12.65 -2.41 0.44
N GLU A 23 -13.91 -2.81 0.64
CA GLU A 23 -14.30 -4.12 1.18
C GLU A 23 -13.74 -5.26 0.32
N MET A 24 -13.94 -5.18 -1.01
CA MET A 24 -13.41 -6.17 -1.94
C MET A 24 -11.87 -6.29 -1.89
N LEU A 25 -11.17 -5.16 -1.73
CA LEU A 25 -9.71 -5.15 -1.63
C LEU A 25 -9.21 -5.79 -0.35
N VAL A 26 -9.90 -5.58 0.79
CA VAL A 26 -9.57 -6.23 2.06
C VAL A 26 -9.78 -7.74 1.96
N ASP A 27 -10.92 -8.20 1.43
CA ASP A 27 -11.20 -9.63 1.22
C ASP A 27 -10.18 -10.31 0.30
N ARG A 28 -9.64 -9.55 -0.65
CA ARG A 28 -8.60 -10.04 -1.55
C ARG A 28 -7.24 -10.04 -0.86
N LEU A 29 -6.94 -9.03 -0.05
CA LEU A 29 -5.72 -8.92 0.71
C LEU A 29 -5.59 -10.05 1.76
N ASP A 30 -6.70 -10.45 2.39
CA ASP A 30 -6.74 -11.61 3.31
C ASP A 30 -6.24 -12.90 2.65
N ARG A 31 -6.52 -13.06 1.35
CA ARG A 31 -6.14 -14.26 0.58
C ARG A 31 -4.75 -14.16 -0.04
N GLU A 32 -4.36 -12.97 -0.50
CA GLU A 32 -3.11 -12.76 -1.26
C GLU A 32 -1.95 -12.24 -0.40
N GLY A 33 -2.22 -11.72 0.80
CA GLY A 33 -1.25 -11.15 1.74
C GLY A 33 -0.72 -9.77 1.34
N GLU A 34 -0.59 -9.50 0.04
CA GLU A 34 -0.16 -8.23 -0.53
C GLU A 34 -0.87 -7.97 -1.86
N LEU A 35 -1.27 -6.72 -2.10
CA LEU A 35 -1.84 -6.29 -3.38
C LEU A 35 -1.12 -5.08 -3.92
N ARG A 36 -0.85 -5.08 -5.23
CA ARG A 36 -0.26 -3.95 -5.94
C ARG A 36 -1.11 -3.51 -7.11
N PHE A 37 -1.35 -2.21 -7.19
CA PHE A 37 -2.14 -1.55 -8.22
C PHE A 37 -1.36 -0.43 -8.88
N VAL A 38 -1.68 -0.20 -10.16
CA VAL A 38 -1.10 0.89 -10.96
C VAL A 38 -2.22 1.76 -11.52
N GLY A 39 -2.05 3.06 -11.38
CA GLY A 39 -2.87 4.12 -11.97
C GLY A 39 -2.03 4.91 -12.95
N THR A 40 -2.61 5.22 -14.11
CA THR A 40 -1.91 5.92 -15.20
C THR A 40 -2.48 7.31 -15.47
N ARG A 41 -3.57 7.64 -14.77
CA ARG A 41 -4.28 8.92 -14.89
C ARG A 41 -4.39 9.61 -13.53
N LEU A 42 -4.58 10.93 -13.55
CA LEU A 42 -4.77 11.72 -12.34
C LEU A 42 -6.04 11.29 -11.58
N GLU A 43 -7.07 10.87 -12.31
CA GLU A 43 -8.30 10.33 -11.75
C GLU A 43 -8.04 9.06 -10.94
N ASP A 44 -7.19 8.16 -11.44
CA ASP A 44 -6.83 6.92 -10.75
C ASP A 44 -6.17 7.24 -9.42
N ARG A 45 -5.19 8.16 -9.40
CA ARG A 45 -4.53 8.62 -8.18
C ARG A 45 -5.51 9.19 -7.15
N ARG A 46 -6.47 10.00 -7.62
CA ARG A 46 -7.50 10.57 -6.73
C ARG A 46 -8.39 9.48 -6.14
N GLU A 47 -8.81 8.51 -6.94
CA GLU A 47 -9.64 7.41 -6.44
C GLU A 47 -8.85 6.48 -5.51
N MET A 48 -7.57 6.18 -5.81
CA MET A 48 -6.66 5.45 -4.92
C MET A 48 -6.55 6.10 -3.55
N LEU A 49 -6.31 7.42 -3.48
CA LEU A 49 -6.27 8.16 -2.21
C LEU A 49 -7.57 8.04 -1.43
N ARG A 50 -8.72 8.18 -2.12
CA ARG A 50 -10.04 8.09 -1.48
C ARG A 50 -10.39 6.68 -1.02
N ILE A 51 -9.88 5.65 -1.69
CA ILE A 51 -10.06 4.25 -1.28
C ILE A 51 -9.11 3.93 -0.12
N ALA A 52 -7.87 4.43 -0.15
CA ALA A 52 -6.91 4.29 0.94
C ALA A 52 -7.43 4.89 2.25
N GLU A 53 -8.11 6.03 2.19
CA GLU A 53 -8.81 6.66 3.34
C GLU A 53 -9.92 5.78 3.95
N LEU A 54 -10.37 4.72 3.26
CA LEU A 54 -11.42 3.81 3.70
C LEU A 54 -10.86 2.45 4.16
N MET A 55 -9.54 2.27 4.12
CA MET A 55 -8.92 1.03 4.59
C MET A 55 -9.10 0.90 6.12
N PRO A 56 -9.28 -0.32 6.63
CA PRO A 56 -9.22 -0.58 8.06
C PRO A 56 -7.86 -0.21 8.67
N ASP A 57 -7.82 0.06 9.97
CA ASP A 57 -6.62 0.54 10.68
C ASP A 57 -5.44 -0.46 10.65
N ASP A 58 -5.74 -1.75 10.46
CA ASP A 58 -4.77 -2.83 10.35
C ASP A 58 -4.26 -3.04 8.91
N VAL A 59 -4.71 -2.24 7.95
CA VAL A 59 -4.22 -2.26 6.56
C VAL A 59 -3.38 -1.01 6.27
N VAL A 60 -2.14 -1.24 5.83
CA VAL A 60 -1.27 -0.19 5.32
C VAL A 60 -1.50 -0.03 3.83
N ALA A 61 -1.84 1.18 3.40
CA ALA A 61 -1.90 1.58 2.00
C ALA A 61 -0.79 2.58 1.68
N GLU A 62 0.21 2.15 0.91
CA GLU A 62 1.32 2.99 0.47
C GLU A 62 1.08 3.45 -0.96
N LEU A 63 1.11 4.77 -1.18
CA LEU A 63 1.00 5.37 -2.50
C LEU A 63 2.30 6.10 -2.85
N TYR A 64 2.85 5.80 -4.02
CA TYR A 64 4.07 6.42 -4.50
C TYR A 64 4.07 6.60 -6.01
N GLU A 65 4.93 7.51 -6.48
CA GLU A 65 5.24 7.68 -7.90
C GLU A 65 6.67 7.17 -8.11
N ASP A 66 6.87 6.26 -9.07
CA ASP A 66 8.20 5.77 -9.42
C ASP A 66 8.84 6.72 -10.45
N LEU A 67 10.08 7.15 -10.18
CA LEU A 67 10.85 8.00 -11.09
C LEU A 67 11.12 7.33 -12.45
N ALA A 68 11.15 6.00 -12.50
CA ALA A 68 11.28 5.24 -13.74
C ALA A 68 10.01 5.31 -14.61
N TYR A 69 8.86 5.62 -14.02
CA TYR A 69 7.56 5.67 -14.70
C TYR A 69 6.82 7.00 -14.42
N PRO A 70 7.28 8.12 -15.00
CA PRO A 70 6.70 9.43 -14.74
C PRO A 70 5.21 9.49 -15.06
N GLY A 71 4.43 10.02 -14.13
CA GLY A 71 2.97 10.15 -14.27
C GLY A 71 2.17 8.89 -13.91
N MET A 72 2.82 7.79 -13.55
CA MET A 72 2.16 6.63 -12.97
C MET A 72 2.14 6.71 -11.44
N THR A 73 1.03 6.31 -10.84
CA THR A 73 0.88 6.16 -9.39
C THR A 73 0.75 4.68 -9.07
N PHE A 74 1.52 4.23 -8.10
CA PHE A 74 1.46 2.87 -7.57
C PHE A 74 0.78 2.91 -6.21
N MET A 75 -0.02 1.90 -5.93
CA MET A 75 -0.61 1.67 -4.61
C MET A 75 -0.32 0.24 -4.18
N GLU A 76 0.29 0.10 -3.00
CA GLU A 76 0.57 -1.18 -2.36
C GLU A 76 -0.25 -1.31 -1.08
N LEU A 77 -0.94 -2.44 -0.93
CA LEU A 77 -1.74 -2.77 0.24
C LEU A 77 -1.14 -3.99 0.93
N ARG A 78 -1.01 -3.91 2.25
CA ARG A 78 -0.51 -4.99 3.10
C ARG A 78 -1.13 -4.87 4.49
N PHE A 79 -1.40 -5.99 5.16
CA PHE A 79 -1.72 -5.90 6.58
C PHE A 79 -0.52 -5.35 7.34
N THR A 80 -0.80 -4.51 8.33
CA THR A 80 0.14 -4.23 9.41
C THR A 80 0.55 -5.59 9.96
N ARG A 81 1.86 -5.86 10.00
CA ARG A 81 2.32 -7.00 10.79
C ARG A 81 1.83 -6.71 12.20
N GLU A 82 1.15 -7.67 12.84
CA GLU A 82 0.97 -7.62 14.30
C GLU A 82 2.28 -7.12 14.88
N PRO A 83 2.27 -6.15 15.80
CA PRO A 83 3.50 -5.75 16.43
C PRO A 83 4.07 -7.03 17.04
N SER A 84 5.07 -7.64 16.39
CA SER A 84 6.01 -8.49 17.08
C SER A 84 6.43 -7.58 18.21
N VAL A 85 6.05 -7.94 19.44
CA VAL A 85 6.44 -7.22 20.63
C VAL A 85 7.91 -6.95 20.42
N TYR A 86 8.24 -5.69 20.09
CA TYR A 86 9.60 -5.29 19.87
C TYR A 86 10.17 -5.47 21.26
N ASP A 87 10.90 -6.57 21.47
CA ASP A 87 11.80 -6.69 22.58
C ASP A 87 12.81 -5.56 22.36
N ALA A 88 12.50 -4.40 22.93
CA ALA A 88 13.20 -3.14 22.78
C ALA A 88 14.53 -3.19 23.53
N SER A 89 15.27 -4.30 23.41
CA SER A 89 16.71 -4.31 23.57
C SER A 89 17.31 -3.63 22.34
N LEU A 90 17.27 -2.29 22.34
CA LEU A 90 18.04 -1.41 21.48
C LEU A 90 19.52 -1.85 21.50
N ARG A 91 19.92 -2.78 20.64
CA ARG A 91 21.32 -3.00 20.32
C ARG A 91 21.72 -1.98 19.28
N VAL A 92 22.24 -0.86 19.78
CA VAL A 92 23.04 0.09 18.99
C VAL A 92 24.26 -0.67 18.47
N VAL A 93 24.25 -1.02 17.19
CA VAL A 93 25.44 -1.56 16.51
C VAL A 93 26.26 -0.37 16.04
N TYR A 94 27.31 -0.03 16.78
CA TYR A 94 28.34 0.88 16.31
C TYR A 94 29.04 0.24 15.12
N SER A 95 29.05 0.93 13.98
CA SER A 95 29.86 0.57 12.82
C SER A 95 31.32 0.96 13.09
N ASP A 96 32.03 0.18 13.89
CA ASP A 96 33.48 0.18 13.84
C ASP A 96 34.02 -1.26 13.86
N ARG A 97 34.33 -1.74 12.65
CA ARG A 97 35.28 -2.84 12.45
C ARG A 97 36.44 -2.32 11.60
N ARG A 98 37.27 -1.43 12.14
CA ARG A 98 38.70 -1.49 11.84
C ARG A 98 39.32 -2.65 12.62
N ARG A 99 39.33 -3.81 11.98
CA ARG A 99 40.41 -4.79 12.13
C ARG A 99 41.30 -4.63 10.91
N ASP A 100 42.44 -3.99 11.09
CA ASP A 100 43.64 -4.38 10.34
C ASP A 100 44.55 -5.12 11.31
N VAL A 101 44.97 -6.30 10.87
CA VAL A 101 45.97 -7.14 11.50
C VAL A 101 47.24 -6.89 10.69
N GLY A 102 48.30 -6.42 11.35
CA GLY A 102 49.62 -6.19 10.77
C GLY A 102 50.58 -5.72 11.85
#